data_AF-A0A7Y5RTG6-F1
#
_entry.id   AF-A0A7Y5RTG6-F1
#
_cell.length_a   1.000
_cell.length_b   1.000
_cell.length_c   1.000
_cell.angle_alpha   90.00
_cell.angle_beta   90.00
_cell.angle_gamma   90.00
#
_symmetry.space_group_name_H-M   'P 1'
#
loop_
_entity.id
_entity.type
_entity.pdbx_description
1 polymer ?
#
loop_
_entity_poly.entity_id
_entity_poly.type
_entity_poly.pdbx_seq_one_letter_code
_entity_poly.pdbx_strand_id
1 'polypeptide(L)'
;MPGDKKENDQFERVRRAIRAVLAESSSSYDSLRGQLLRLNDLVRSETGAALQPALNERMQRMPHATYEEKKELAKWINGELREFGLACRCPKTGHATSLQANPGHDERVGRFRFDRIDESDRRTSTFTTTELPTLELRPSRSHSAPGLSRGERSR
;
A
#
# COMPACT_ATOMS: atom_id res chain seq x y z
N MET A 1 -7.96 33.56 -3.35
CA MET A 1 -7.44 32.23 -2.96
C MET A 1 -5.92 32.32 -2.79
N PRO A 2 -5.39 32.49 -1.56
CA PRO A 2 -3.94 32.59 -1.29
C PRO A 2 -3.23 31.24 -1.06
N GLY A 3 -3.95 30.11 -1.10
CA GLY A 3 -3.41 28.76 -0.81
C GLY A 3 -2.50 28.21 -1.90
N ASP A 4 -2.85 28.43 -3.17
CA ASP A 4 -2.21 27.75 -4.31
C ASP A 4 -0.72 28.10 -4.50
N LYS A 5 -0.31 29.32 -4.13
CA LYS A 5 1.10 29.74 -4.28
C LYS A 5 2.02 29.06 -3.27
N LYS A 6 1.60 28.94 -2.02
CA LYS A 6 2.42 28.35 -0.94
C LYS A 6 2.62 26.85 -1.13
N GLU A 7 1.59 26.16 -1.60
CA GLU A 7 1.65 24.73 -1.90
C GLU A 7 2.59 24.46 -3.08
N ASN A 8 2.47 25.25 -4.15
CA ASN A 8 3.37 25.13 -5.30
C ASN A 8 4.85 25.35 -4.92
N ASP A 9 5.12 26.33 -4.03
CA ASP A 9 6.47 26.58 -3.53
C ASP A 9 7.06 25.39 -2.76
N GLN A 10 6.23 24.62 -2.03
CA GLN A 10 6.67 23.42 -1.33
C GLN A 10 7.04 22.30 -2.30
N PHE A 11 6.22 22.06 -3.31
CA PHE A 11 6.52 21.05 -4.34
C PHE A 11 7.78 21.38 -5.13
N GLU A 12 8.04 22.65 -5.43
CA GLU A 12 9.29 23.06 -6.07
C GLU A 12 10.52 22.84 -5.18
N ARG A 13 10.40 23.03 -3.86
CA ARG A 13 11.48 22.70 -2.91
C ARG A 13 11.78 21.21 -2.92
N VAL A 14 10.75 20.36 -2.87
CA VAL A 14 10.91 18.90 -2.93
C VAL A 14 11.54 18.49 -4.27
N ARG A 15 11.07 19.06 -5.39
CA ARG A 15 11.64 18.79 -6.71
C ARG A 15 13.13 19.16 -6.78
N ARG A 16 13.52 20.30 -6.19
CA ARG A 16 14.92 20.72 -6.12
C ARG A 16 15.76 19.75 -5.28
N ALA A 17 15.25 19.32 -4.12
CA ALA A 17 15.93 18.36 -3.27
C ALA A 17 16.14 17.01 -3.98
N ILE A 18 15.12 16.50 -4.67
CA ILE A 18 15.22 15.29 -5.50
C ILE A 18 16.32 15.44 -6.56
N ARG A 19 16.33 16.56 -7.28
CA ARG A 19 17.36 16.82 -8.31
C ARG A 19 18.77 16.88 -7.72
N ALA A 20 18.94 17.45 -6.52
CA ALA A 20 20.23 17.48 -5.85
C ALA A 20 20.72 16.06 -5.50
N VAL A 21 19.84 15.23 -4.92
CA VAL A 21 20.16 13.81 -4.62
C VAL A 21 20.57 13.05 -5.89
N LEU A 22 19.90 13.30 -7.02
CA LEU A 22 20.19 12.64 -8.30
C LEU A 22 21.40 13.21 -9.05
N ALA A 23 21.89 14.39 -8.69
CA ALA A 23 23.08 14.98 -9.32
C ALA A 23 24.39 14.43 -8.72
N GLU A 24 24.34 13.92 -7.48
CA GLU A 24 25.47 13.31 -6.77
C GLU A 24 25.68 11.83 -7.14
N SER A 25 24.82 11.26 -7.99
CA SER A 25 24.87 9.87 -8.44
C SER A 25 26.03 9.61 -9.42
N SER A 26 26.65 8.43 -9.35
CA SER A 26 27.64 8.01 -10.36
C SER A 26 27.00 7.82 -11.74
N SER A 27 27.82 7.88 -12.79
CA SER A 27 27.38 7.85 -14.20
C SER A 27 26.85 6.50 -14.71
N SER A 28 26.81 5.45 -13.88
CA SER A 28 26.29 4.15 -14.31
C SER A 28 24.78 4.04 -14.09
N TYR A 29 24.11 3.38 -15.04
CA TYR A 29 22.68 3.10 -14.97
C TYR A 29 22.28 2.38 -13.67
N ASP A 30 23.04 1.35 -13.26
CA ASP A 30 22.70 0.54 -12.08
C ASP A 30 22.75 1.35 -10.79
N SER A 31 23.71 2.29 -10.69
CA SER A 31 23.83 3.19 -9.54
C SER A 31 22.63 4.15 -9.47
N LEU A 32 22.31 4.81 -10.59
CA LEU A 32 21.15 5.71 -10.67
C LEU A 32 19.85 4.94 -10.38
N ARG A 33 19.69 3.74 -10.94
CA ARG A 33 18.54 2.87 -10.67
C ARG A 33 18.42 2.55 -9.19
N GLY A 34 19.52 2.15 -8.55
CA GLY A 34 19.54 1.86 -7.11
C GLY A 34 19.13 3.06 -6.26
N GLN A 35 19.60 4.26 -6.60
CA GLN A 35 19.24 5.50 -5.89
C GLN A 35 17.78 5.89 -6.10
N LEU A 36 17.27 5.81 -7.33
CA LEU A 36 15.87 6.08 -7.65
C LEU A 36 14.92 5.14 -6.90
N LEU A 37 15.28 3.86 -6.78
CA LEU A 37 14.49 2.89 -6.00
C LEU A 37 14.47 3.27 -4.51
N ARG A 38 15.63 3.61 -3.92
CA ARG A 38 15.70 4.06 -2.52
C ARG A 38 14.90 5.33 -2.27
N LEU A 39 15.00 6.30 -3.17
CA LEU A 39 14.25 7.56 -3.08
C LEU A 39 12.74 7.29 -3.18
N ASN A 40 12.32 6.43 -4.10
CA ASN A 40 10.91 6.05 -4.25
C ASN A 40 10.38 5.35 -2.98
N ASP A 41 11.13 4.39 -2.45
CA ASP A 41 10.78 3.70 -1.20
C ASP A 41 10.70 4.68 -0.01
N LEU A 42 11.61 5.64 0.08
CA LEU A 42 11.58 6.70 1.10
C LEU A 42 10.31 7.55 0.98
N VAL A 43 10.01 8.06 -0.22
CA VAL A 43 8.81 8.86 -0.46
C VAL A 43 7.55 8.08 -0.09
N ARG A 44 7.44 6.82 -0.51
CA ARG A 44 6.31 5.96 -0.13
C ARG A 44 6.25 5.73 1.38
N SER A 45 7.38 5.53 2.04
CA SER A 45 7.43 5.36 3.49
C SER A 45 6.87 6.58 4.22
N GLU A 46 7.27 7.78 3.82
CA GLU A 46 6.76 9.04 4.38
C GLU A 46 5.27 9.25 4.08
N THR A 47 4.84 8.95 2.85
CA THR A 47 3.41 8.96 2.49
C THR A 47 2.61 8.00 3.37
N GLY A 48 3.13 6.80 3.60
CA GLY A 48 2.51 5.82 4.49
C GLY A 48 2.40 6.32 5.92
N ALA A 49 3.46 6.92 6.46
CA ALA A 49 3.45 7.50 7.81
C ALA A 49 2.42 8.62 7.95
N ALA A 50 2.30 9.50 6.95
CA ALA A 50 1.32 10.59 6.94
C ALA A 50 -0.13 10.07 6.80
N LEU A 51 -0.36 9.07 5.95
CA LEU A 51 -1.71 8.55 5.66
C LEU A 51 -2.24 7.63 6.76
N GLN A 52 -1.36 6.88 7.44
CA GLN A 52 -1.73 5.81 8.35
C GLN A 52 -2.73 6.22 9.45
N PRO A 53 -2.57 7.34 10.18
CA PRO A 53 -3.52 7.72 11.23
C PRO A 53 -4.92 7.98 10.68
N ALA A 54 -5.03 8.76 9.59
CA ALA A 54 -6.29 9.13 8.98
C ALA A 54 -7.00 7.92 8.35
N LEU A 55 -6.24 7.00 7.73
CA LEU A 55 -6.79 5.76 7.18
C LEU A 55 -7.37 4.89 8.30
N ASN A 56 -6.63 4.70 9.40
CA ASN A 56 -7.08 3.92 10.55
C ASN A 56 -8.33 4.53 11.21
N GLU A 57 -8.38 5.85 11.36
CA GLU A 57 -9.56 6.53 11.88
C GLU A 57 -10.78 6.32 10.98
N ARG A 58 -10.60 6.42 9.66
CA ARG A 58 -11.68 6.24 8.68
C ARG A 58 -12.20 4.81 8.66
N MET A 59 -11.33 3.81 8.61
CA MET A 59 -11.75 2.40 8.57
C MET A 59 -12.53 1.96 9.82
N GLN A 60 -12.20 2.50 11.00
CA GLN A 60 -12.93 2.21 12.24
C GLN A 60 -14.37 2.72 12.21
N ARG A 61 -14.68 3.73 11.38
CA ARG A 61 -16.04 4.26 11.18
C ARG A 61 -16.82 3.53 10.09
N MET A 62 -16.17 2.65 9.33
CA MET A 62 -16.82 1.89 8.26
C MET A 62 -17.44 0.60 8.81
N PRO A 63 -18.58 0.13 8.26
CA PRO A 63 -19.14 -1.16 8.66
C PRO A 63 -18.18 -2.32 8.40
N HIS A 64 -18.08 -3.25 9.36
CA HIS A 64 -17.17 -4.41 9.28
C HIS A 64 -17.57 -5.57 10.21
N ALA A 65 -18.85 -5.69 10.57
CA ALA A 65 -19.33 -6.73 11.47
C ALA A 65 -19.53 -8.07 10.74
N THR A 66 -19.99 -8.02 9.50
CA THR A 66 -20.30 -9.20 8.67
C THR A 66 -19.20 -9.50 7.65
N TYR A 67 -19.21 -10.71 7.09
CA TYR A 67 -18.26 -11.10 6.04
C TYR A 67 -18.31 -10.17 4.82
N GLU A 68 -19.49 -9.83 4.32
CA GLU A 68 -19.63 -8.94 3.15
C GLU A 68 -19.15 -7.51 3.45
N GLU A 69 -19.41 -6.99 4.65
CA GLU A 69 -18.87 -5.69 5.08
C GLU A 69 -17.33 -5.71 5.15
N LYS A 70 -16.74 -6.76 5.74
CA LYS A 70 -15.28 -6.94 5.80
C LYS A 70 -14.65 -7.02 4.40
N LYS A 71 -15.35 -7.66 3.46
CA LYS A 71 -14.91 -7.81 2.06
C LYS A 71 -14.89 -6.48 1.33
N GLU A 72 -15.95 -5.68 1.44
CA GLU A 72 -15.97 -4.34 0.84
C GLU A 72 -14.97 -3.40 1.52
N LEU A 73 -14.81 -3.47 2.85
CA LEU A 73 -13.79 -2.71 3.56
C LEU A 73 -12.37 -3.09 3.08
N ALA A 74 -12.05 -4.38 3.01
CA ALA A 74 -10.75 -4.85 2.54
C ALA A 74 -10.48 -4.41 1.09
N LYS A 75 -11.49 -4.45 0.22
CA LYS A 75 -11.41 -3.98 -1.17
C LYS A 75 -11.15 -2.48 -1.24
N TRP A 76 -11.86 -1.68 -0.45
CA TRP A 76 -11.64 -0.23 -0.37
C TRP A 76 -10.23 0.10 0.12
N ILE A 77 -9.80 -0.49 1.25
CA ILE A 77 -8.45 -0.29 1.81
C ILE A 77 -7.37 -0.60 0.78
N ASN A 78 -7.45 -1.76 0.11
CA ASN A 78 -6.48 -2.11 -0.91
C ASN A 78 -6.53 -1.19 -2.14
N GLY A 79 -7.69 -0.61 -2.44
CA GLY A 79 -7.86 0.40 -3.50
C GLY A 79 -7.07 1.65 -3.17
N GLU A 80 -7.36 2.26 -2.01
CA GLU A 80 -6.68 3.46 -1.51
C GLU A 80 -5.16 3.26 -1.45
N LEU A 81 -4.70 2.16 -0.82
CA LEU A 81 -3.28 1.89 -0.67
C LEU A 81 -2.58 1.69 -2.02
N ARG A 82 -3.26 1.12 -3.03
CA ARG A 82 -2.68 0.91 -4.36
C ARG A 82 -2.34 2.22 -5.06
N GLU A 83 -3.17 3.26 -4.89
CA GLU A 83 -2.94 4.57 -5.52
C GLU A 83 -1.63 5.21 -5.05
N PHE A 84 -1.24 4.97 -3.80
CA PHE A 84 -0.01 5.49 -3.20
C PHE A 84 1.17 4.51 -3.25
N GLY A 85 0.97 3.31 -3.79
CA GLY A 85 1.99 2.27 -3.79
C GLY A 85 2.32 1.72 -2.41
N LEU A 86 1.31 1.64 -1.56
CA LEU A 86 1.37 1.14 -0.20
C LEU A 86 0.70 -0.22 -0.08
N ALA A 87 0.96 -0.87 1.04
CA ALA A 87 0.34 -2.13 1.45
C ALA A 87 0.25 -2.18 2.99
N CYS A 88 -0.55 -3.11 3.51
CA CYS A 88 -0.62 -3.37 4.94
C CYS A 88 0.58 -4.19 5.37
N ARG A 89 1.23 -3.82 6.48
CA ARG A 89 2.21 -4.67 7.15
C ARG A 89 1.48 -5.81 7.85
N CYS A 90 1.87 -7.04 7.57
CA CYS A 90 1.39 -8.20 8.31
C CYS A 90 1.94 -8.16 9.75
N PRO A 91 1.09 -8.21 10.79
CA PRO A 91 1.55 -8.19 12.19
C PRO A 91 2.51 -9.34 12.53
N LYS A 92 2.31 -10.52 11.92
CA LYS A 92 3.11 -11.72 12.20
C LYS A 92 4.48 -11.69 11.52
N THR A 93 4.53 -11.33 10.24
CA THR A 93 5.74 -11.48 9.42
C THR A 93 6.46 -10.17 9.17
N GLY A 94 5.81 -9.03 9.43
CA GLY A 94 6.32 -7.71 9.10
C GLY A 94 6.37 -7.38 7.60
N HIS A 95 5.96 -8.30 6.72
CA HIS A 95 5.96 -8.07 5.28
C HIS A 95 4.76 -7.26 4.81
N ALA A 96 4.93 -6.58 3.68
CA ALA A 96 3.84 -5.96 2.93
C ALA A 96 2.86 -7.04 2.42
N THR A 97 1.57 -6.82 2.65
CA THR A 97 0.48 -7.76 2.37
C THR A 97 -0.79 -7.02 1.95
N SER A 98 -1.65 -7.70 1.21
CA SER A 98 -3.01 -7.24 0.94
C SER A 98 -3.96 -7.74 2.02
N LEU A 99 -4.96 -6.93 2.38
CA LEU A 99 -6.02 -7.33 3.28
C LEU A 99 -7.13 -8.04 2.49
N GLN A 100 -7.61 -9.18 2.96
CA GLN A 100 -8.72 -9.91 2.34
C GLN A 100 -9.76 -10.24 3.40
N ALA A 101 -11.00 -10.46 2.97
CA ALA A 101 -11.99 -11.11 3.81
C ALA A 101 -12.00 -12.61 3.52
N ASN A 102 -12.23 -13.42 4.55
CA ASN A 102 -12.38 -14.86 4.46
C ASN A 102 -13.63 -15.26 5.26
N PRO A 103 -14.51 -16.12 4.72
CA PRO A 103 -15.73 -16.51 5.43
C PRO A 103 -15.45 -17.33 6.69
N GLY A 104 -14.29 -18.00 6.79
CA GLY A 104 -13.92 -18.76 7.97
C GLY A 104 -14.86 -19.95 8.23
N HIS A 105 -15.20 -20.18 9.51
CA HIS A 105 -16.16 -21.21 9.92
C HIS A 105 -17.59 -20.66 10.00
N ASP A 106 -17.75 -19.41 10.46
CA ASP A 106 -19.03 -18.71 10.47
C ASP A 106 -19.07 -17.70 9.31
N GLU A 107 -19.76 -18.09 8.24
CA GLU A 107 -19.88 -17.30 7.01
C GLU A 107 -20.60 -15.96 7.22
N ARG A 108 -21.37 -15.80 8.30
CA ARG A 108 -22.06 -14.53 8.58
C ARG A 108 -21.08 -13.47 9.08
N VAL A 109 -20.13 -13.88 9.92
CA VAL A 109 -19.18 -12.96 10.56
C VAL A 109 -17.90 -12.83 9.73
N GLY A 110 -17.34 -13.94 9.24
CA GLY A 110 -16.05 -13.94 8.55
C GLY A 110 -14.88 -13.38 9.35
N ARG A 111 -13.73 -13.25 8.70
CA ARG A 111 -12.46 -12.77 9.30
C ARG A 111 -11.62 -12.04 8.26
N PHE A 112 -10.77 -11.12 8.73
CA PHE A 112 -9.72 -10.53 7.92
C PHE A 112 -8.54 -11.49 7.78
N ARG A 113 -7.91 -11.48 6.60
CA ARG A 113 -6.75 -12.30 6.27
C ARG A 113 -5.71 -11.45 5.56
N PHE A 114 -4.44 -11.59 5.95
CA PHE A 114 -3.32 -10.88 5.36
C PHE A 114 -2.61 -11.82 4.38
N ASP A 115 -2.79 -11.55 3.10
CA ASP A 115 -2.24 -12.36 2.02
C ASP A 115 -0.97 -11.72 1.45
N ARG A 116 0.07 -12.54 1.29
CA ARG A 116 1.31 -12.20 0.59
C ARG A 116 1.38 -12.98 -0.72
N ILE A 117 1.87 -12.37 -1.78
CA ILE A 117 2.34 -13.09 -2.97
C ILE A 117 3.83 -13.37 -2.74
N ASP A 118 4.22 -14.64 -2.75
CA ASP A 118 5.62 -15.03 -2.63
C ASP A 118 6.38 -14.91 -3.95
N GLU A 119 7.67 -15.26 -3.93
CA GLU A 119 8.56 -15.19 -5.11
C GLU A 119 8.13 -16.13 -6.24
N SER A 120 7.30 -17.14 -5.95
CA SER A 120 6.74 -18.08 -6.93
C SER A 120 5.34 -17.69 -7.42
N ASP A 121 4.93 -16.44 -7.19
CA ASP A 121 3.60 -15.91 -7.49
C ASP A 121 2.45 -16.66 -6.76
N ARG A 122 2.77 -17.38 -5.68
CA ARG A 122 1.76 -18.08 -4.88
C ARG A 122 1.24 -17.18 -3.76
N ARG A 123 -0.08 -17.20 -3.59
CA ARG A 123 -0.73 -16.52 -2.46
C ARG A 123 -0.54 -17.34 -1.20
N THR A 124 0.09 -16.76 -0.20
CA THR A 124 0.30 -17.33 1.12
C THR A 124 -0.44 -16.48 2.16
N SER A 125 -1.30 -17.12 2.95
CA SER A 125 -1.96 -16.48 4.09
C SER A 125 -0.99 -16.43 5.27
N THR A 126 -0.76 -15.25 5.81
CA THR A 126 0.27 -15.06 6.85
C THR A 126 -0.32 -14.76 8.22
N PHE A 127 -1.50 -14.15 8.28
CA PHE A 127 -2.17 -13.78 9.51
C PHE A 127 -3.68 -13.68 9.29
N THR A 128 -4.48 -13.95 10.31
CA THR A 128 -5.95 -13.94 10.23
C THR A 128 -6.52 -13.48 11.57
N THR A 129 -7.56 -12.65 11.53
CA THR A 129 -8.20 -12.07 12.72
C THR A 129 -9.68 -11.80 12.44
N THR A 130 -10.54 -12.01 13.43
CA THR A 130 -11.98 -11.68 13.32
C THR A 130 -12.21 -10.17 13.46
N GLU A 131 -11.39 -9.51 14.27
CA GLU A 131 -11.46 -8.07 14.55
C GLU A 131 -10.59 -7.28 13.59
N LEU A 132 -10.97 -6.03 13.35
CA LEU A 132 -10.25 -5.09 12.50
C LEU A 132 -9.01 -4.55 13.26
N PRO A 133 -7.77 -4.96 12.89
CA PRO A 133 -6.59 -4.50 13.59
C PRO A 133 -6.23 -3.07 13.17
N THR A 134 -5.47 -2.37 14.02
CA THR A 134 -4.74 -1.17 13.58
C THR A 134 -3.75 -1.56 12.48
N LEU A 135 -3.85 -0.89 11.34
CA LEU A 135 -2.99 -1.14 10.19
C LEU A 135 -1.72 -0.32 10.30
N GLU A 136 -0.59 -0.98 10.13
CA GLU A 136 0.68 -0.33 9.82
C GLU A 136 0.89 -0.35 8.30
N LEU A 137 1.27 0.78 7.71
CA LEU A 137 1.47 0.92 6.26
C LEU A 137 2.93 0.76 5.89
N ARG A 138 3.19 0.14 4.74
CA ARG A 138 4.54 -0.05 4.18
C ARG A 138 4.52 0.17 2.67
N PRO A 139 5.66 0.55 2.06
CA PRO A 139 5.81 0.51 0.61
C PRO A 139 5.48 -0.89 0.07
N SER A 140 4.66 -0.93 -0.98
CA SER A 140 4.33 -2.16 -1.68
C SER A 140 5.49 -2.56 -2.59
N ARG A 141 5.84 -3.85 -2.57
CA ARG A 141 6.81 -4.43 -3.51
C ARG A 141 6.18 -4.84 -4.84
N SER A 142 4.85 -5.02 -4.87
CA SER A 142 4.10 -5.53 -6.00
C SER A 142 3.45 -4.39 -6.79
N HIS A 143 4.27 -3.56 -7.43
CA HIS A 143 3.79 -2.77 -8.55
C HIS A 143 3.96 -3.54 -9.85
N SER A 144 3.04 -4.45 -10.14
CA SER A 144 2.58 -4.53 -11.51
C SER A 144 1.87 -3.19 -11.76
N ALA A 145 2.36 -2.39 -12.72
CA ALA A 145 1.74 -1.12 -13.06
C ALA A 145 0.21 -1.28 -13.25
N PRO A 146 -0.61 -0.33 -12.78
CA PRO A 146 -2.05 -0.38 -13.02
C PRO A 146 -2.30 -0.30 -14.53
N GLY A 147 -2.63 -1.44 -15.17
CA GLY A 147 -3.00 -1.47 -16.60
C GLY A 147 -2.55 -2.67 -17.42
N LEU A 148 -1.65 -3.55 -16.93
CA LEU A 148 -1.12 -4.66 -17.75
C LEU A 148 -1.60 -6.07 -17.37
N SER A 149 -2.57 -6.23 -16.48
CA SER A 149 -3.03 -7.57 -16.09
C SER A 149 -4.55 -7.69 -15.96
N ARG A 150 -5.28 -7.55 -17.08
CA ARG A 150 -6.59 -8.22 -17.27
C ARG A 150 -7.03 -8.23 -18.73
N GLY A 151 -6.77 -9.34 -19.40
CA GLY A 151 -7.09 -9.63 -20.81
C GLY A 151 -5.80 -10.19 -21.42
N GLU A 152 -5.63 -11.48 -21.67
CA GLU A 152 -6.57 -12.45 -22.22
C GLU A 152 -6.48 -13.77 -21.45
N ARG A 153 -7.60 -14.27 -20.94
CA ARG A 153 -7.78 -15.73 -20.83
C ARG A 153 -8.72 -16.10 -21.96
N SER A 154 -8.14 -16.59 -23.06
CA SER A 154 -8.91 -17.24 -24.13
C SER A 154 -9.82 -18.29 -23.52
N ARG A 155 -11.08 -18.24 -23.93
CA ARG A 155 -12.04 -19.34 -23.77
C ARG A 155 -11.70 -20.45 -24.75
#